data_AF-K1T8A3-F1
#
_entry.id   AF-K1T8A3-F1
#
_cell.length_a   1.000
_cell.length_b   1.000
_cell.length_c   1.000
_cell.angle_alpha   90.00
_cell.angle_beta   90.00
_cell.angle_gamma   90.00
#
_symmetry.space_group_name_H-M   'P 1'
#
loop_
_entity.id
_entity.type
_entity.pdbx_description
1 polymer ?
#
loop_
_entity_poly.entity_id
_entity_poly.type
_entity_poly.pdbx_seq_one_letter_code
_entity_poly.pdbx_strand_id
1 'polypeptide(L)'
;KVTALTSGGSQANVEDLTNGNVQLAFVQSDVMNYAYNGQRLFDSPVTGFSVVAQLYQEQVQIVTTNPDIKTVADLAGKKVSIGAAGSGVYFNAIDVLSAYDLKESDISAVYQSFGDSAESLKDGKIDAAFIVAGAPTTAITDLATAGSVYLVSLDDSHVQSLLSASPY
;
A
#
# COMPACT_ATOMS: atom_id res chain seq x y z
N LYS A 1 28.02 2.60 -13.00
CA LYS A 1 27.10 3.74 -12.78
C LYS A 1 25.70 3.16 -12.67
N VAL A 2 24.93 3.53 -11.66
CA VAL A 2 23.55 3.07 -11.45
C VAL A 2 22.65 4.31 -11.46
N THR A 3 21.48 4.22 -12.08
CA THR A 3 20.48 5.29 -12.15
C THR A 3 19.17 4.76 -11.59
N ALA A 4 18.55 5.48 -10.66
CA ALA A 4 17.23 5.16 -10.15
C ALA A 4 16.15 5.76 -11.08
N LEU A 5 15.07 5.00 -11.29
CA LEU A 5 13.90 5.40 -12.07
C LEU A 5 12.66 5.39 -11.16
N THR A 6 11.80 6.39 -11.30
CA THR A 6 10.46 6.38 -10.67
C THR A 6 9.56 5.43 -11.45
N SER A 7 8.76 4.62 -10.77
CA SER A 7 7.83 3.68 -11.40
C SER A 7 6.43 3.77 -10.78
N GLY A 8 5.47 3.05 -11.38
CA GLY A 8 4.11 2.90 -10.86
C GLY A 8 3.97 1.96 -9.65
N GLY A 9 5.06 1.35 -9.18
CA GLY A 9 5.08 0.43 -8.06
C GLY A 9 5.54 -0.99 -8.43
N SER A 10 5.29 -1.94 -7.53
CA SER A 10 5.83 -3.30 -7.59
C SER A 10 5.44 -4.08 -8.86
N GLN A 11 4.22 -3.93 -9.39
CA GLN A 11 3.83 -4.61 -10.63
C GLN A 11 4.69 -4.15 -11.81
N ALA A 12 4.72 -2.84 -12.05
CA ALA A 12 5.50 -2.24 -13.12
C ALA A 12 6.99 -2.61 -12.99
N ASN A 13 7.50 -2.66 -11.75
CA ASN A 13 8.88 -3.07 -11.47
C ASN A 13 9.17 -4.52 -11.88
N VAL A 14 8.24 -5.45 -11.63
CA VAL A 14 8.37 -6.86 -12.08
C VAL A 14 8.31 -6.95 -13.60
N GLU A 15 7.41 -6.20 -14.24
CA GLU A 15 7.27 -6.17 -15.70
C GLU A 15 8.52 -5.59 -16.37
N ASP A 16 9.06 -4.49 -15.84
CA ASP A 16 10.29 -3.84 -16.35
C ASP A 16 11.53 -4.73 -16.20
N LEU A 17 11.63 -5.49 -15.10
CA LEU A 17 12.67 -6.51 -14.93
C LEU A 17 12.55 -7.60 -16.00
N THR A 18 11.34 -8.13 -16.21
CA THR A 18 11.09 -9.24 -17.14
C THR A 18 11.30 -8.82 -18.59
N ASN A 19 10.93 -7.59 -18.94
CA ASN A 19 11.11 -7.02 -20.27
C ASN A 19 12.56 -6.56 -20.54
N GLY A 20 13.43 -6.59 -19.54
CA GLY A 20 14.83 -6.16 -19.66
C GLY A 20 15.01 -4.62 -19.68
N ASN A 21 13.98 -3.86 -19.32
CA ASN A 21 14.03 -2.40 -19.25
C ASN A 21 14.90 -1.92 -18.07
N VAL A 22 14.90 -2.68 -16.97
CA VAL A 22 15.75 -2.45 -15.80
C VAL A 22 16.48 -3.73 -15.39
N GLN A 23 17.58 -3.59 -14.67
CA GLN A 23 18.40 -4.73 -14.21
C GLN A 23 18.18 -5.06 -12.73
N LEU A 24 17.61 -4.13 -11.96
CA LEU A 24 17.29 -4.24 -10.54
C LEU A 24 16.02 -3.43 -10.27
N ALA A 25 15.14 -3.94 -9.41
CA ALA A 25 13.95 -3.21 -8.97
C ALA A 25 13.59 -3.53 -7.52
N PHE A 26 12.91 -2.59 -6.86
CA PHE A 26 12.31 -2.81 -5.55
C PHE A 26 10.90 -3.38 -5.73
N VAL A 27 10.63 -4.51 -5.09
CA VAL A 27 9.34 -5.21 -5.22
C VAL A 27 8.97 -5.73 -3.83
N GLN A 28 7.70 -5.59 -3.47
CA GLN A 28 7.14 -6.13 -2.23
C GLN A 28 7.03 -7.66 -2.31
N SER A 29 7.20 -8.36 -1.18
CA SER A 29 7.20 -9.85 -1.13
C SER A 29 5.89 -10.45 -1.63
N ASP A 30 4.78 -9.79 -1.32
CA ASP A 30 3.44 -10.17 -1.75
C ASP A 30 3.26 -10.07 -3.26
N VAL A 31 3.66 -8.95 -3.87
CA VAL A 31 3.59 -8.74 -5.33
C VAL A 31 4.53 -9.69 -6.06
N MET A 32 5.69 -9.99 -5.48
CA MET A 32 6.57 -11.03 -5.99
C MET A 32 5.89 -12.41 -5.97
N ASN A 33 5.20 -12.76 -4.89
CA ASN A 33 4.43 -14.00 -4.80
C ASN A 33 3.28 -14.04 -5.82
N TYR A 34 2.56 -12.93 -6.00
CA TYR A 34 1.52 -12.82 -7.04
C TYR A 34 2.08 -13.05 -8.44
N ALA A 35 3.27 -12.49 -8.73
CA ALA A 35 3.96 -12.67 -9.99
C ALA A 35 4.31 -14.13 -10.24
N TYR A 36 5.00 -14.80 -9.30
CA TYR A 36 5.39 -16.20 -9.46
C TYR A 36 4.21 -17.15 -9.70
N ASN A 37 3.05 -16.84 -9.13
CA ASN A 37 1.86 -17.69 -9.21
C ASN A 37 0.86 -17.27 -10.30
N GLY A 38 1.05 -16.13 -10.96
CA GLY A 38 0.09 -15.59 -11.93
C GLY A 38 -1.26 -15.29 -11.28
N GLN A 39 -1.24 -14.47 -10.22
CA GLN A 39 -2.42 -14.10 -9.45
C GLN A 39 -2.55 -12.59 -9.33
N ARG A 40 -3.76 -12.10 -9.00
CA ARG A 40 -4.06 -10.70 -8.69
C ARG A 40 -3.60 -9.73 -9.79
N LEU A 41 -2.42 -9.14 -9.63
CA LEU A 41 -1.80 -8.19 -10.55
C LEU A 41 -1.32 -8.84 -11.87
N PHE A 42 -1.25 -10.17 -11.93
CA PHE A 42 -0.68 -10.90 -13.06
C PHE A 42 -1.64 -11.97 -13.58
N ASP A 43 -1.87 -11.99 -14.89
CA ASP A 43 -2.72 -12.99 -15.56
C ASP A 43 -2.03 -14.35 -15.75
N SER A 44 -0.70 -14.38 -15.70
CA SER A 44 0.12 -15.57 -15.88
C SER A 44 1.40 -15.51 -15.05
N PRO A 45 1.99 -16.66 -14.66
CA PRO A 45 3.24 -16.69 -13.91
C PRO A 45 4.37 -15.91 -14.58
N VAL A 46 5.03 -15.04 -13.81
CA VAL A 46 6.22 -14.28 -14.18
C VAL A 46 7.38 -14.75 -13.28
N THR A 47 8.32 -15.49 -13.87
CA THR A 47 9.42 -16.15 -13.14
C THR A 47 10.81 -15.68 -13.57
N GLY A 48 10.89 -14.60 -14.37
CA GLY A 48 12.10 -14.12 -15.03
C GLY A 48 13.05 -13.29 -14.16
N PHE A 49 12.90 -13.34 -12.83
CA PHE A 49 13.68 -12.53 -11.88
C PHE A 49 14.14 -13.39 -10.69
N SER A 50 15.03 -12.86 -9.85
CA SER A 50 15.50 -13.54 -8.64
C SER A 50 15.71 -12.55 -7.50
N VAL A 51 15.56 -13.02 -6.26
CA VAL A 51 15.75 -12.20 -5.06
C VAL A 51 17.23 -12.00 -4.82
N VAL A 52 17.65 -10.73 -4.70
CA VAL A 52 19.02 -10.38 -4.31
C VAL A 52 19.15 -10.26 -2.80
N ALA A 53 18.23 -9.55 -2.15
CA ALA A 53 18.21 -9.35 -0.71
C ALA A 53 16.81 -8.94 -0.22
N GLN A 54 16.48 -9.35 1.00
CA GLN A 54 15.42 -8.70 1.78
C GLN A 54 16.00 -7.45 2.45
N LEU A 55 15.30 -6.32 2.36
CA LEU A 55 15.85 -5.02 2.79
C LEU A 55 15.29 -4.57 4.13
N TYR A 56 13.97 -4.38 4.22
CA TYR A 56 13.27 -3.96 5.42
C TYR A 56 11.82 -4.44 5.36
N GLN A 57 11.13 -4.40 6.50
CA GLN A 57 9.69 -4.65 6.58
C GLN A 57 8.92 -3.36 6.33
N GLU A 58 7.83 -3.46 5.59
CA GLU A 58 6.87 -2.37 5.42
C GLU A 58 5.65 -2.64 6.29
N GLN A 59 5.22 -1.62 7.04
CA GLN A 59 3.98 -1.69 7.82
C GLN A 59 2.83 -1.09 7.02
N VAL A 60 1.70 -1.78 7.01
CA VAL A 60 0.42 -1.20 6.57
C VAL A 60 -0.05 -0.23 7.65
N GLN A 61 -0.16 1.04 7.27
CA GLN A 61 -0.58 2.15 8.12
C GLN A 61 -1.78 2.82 7.48
N ILE A 62 -2.85 3.06 8.25
CA ILE A 62 -3.98 3.87 7.80
C ILE A 62 -3.89 5.20 8.52
N VAL A 63 -3.65 6.26 7.75
CA VAL A 63 -3.35 7.59 8.28
C VAL A 63 -4.53 8.53 8.00
N THR A 64 -4.89 9.35 8.99
CA THR A 64 -5.92 10.38 8.87
C THR A 64 -5.54 11.64 9.63
N THR A 65 -6.09 12.78 9.25
CA THR A 65 -6.03 14.04 10.02
C THR A 65 -7.33 14.29 10.81
N ASN A 66 -8.32 13.40 10.67
CA ASN A 66 -9.61 13.51 11.34
C ASN A 66 -9.65 12.64 12.61
N PRO A 67 -9.81 13.23 13.81
CA PRO A 67 -9.84 12.48 15.08
C PRO A 67 -11.08 11.57 15.22
N ASP A 68 -12.10 11.74 14.39
CA ASP A 68 -13.32 10.92 14.41
C ASP A 68 -13.16 9.60 13.65
N ILE A 69 -12.12 9.44 12.82
CA ILE A 69 -11.82 8.19 12.11
C ILE A 69 -10.83 7.39 12.95
N LYS A 70 -11.32 6.40 13.69
CA LYS A 70 -10.53 5.66 14.69
C LYS A 70 -10.36 4.18 14.35
N THR A 71 -11.33 3.62 13.63
CA THR A 71 -11.39 2.21 13.25
C THR A 71 -11.55 2.08 11.74
N VAL A 72 -11.25 0.91 11.19
CA VAL A 72 -11.45 0.63 9.76
C VAL A 72 -12.92 0.82 9.36
N ALA A 73 -13.87 0.50 10.23
CA ALA A 73 -15.29 0.72 9.99
C ALA A 73 -15.64 2.20 9.75
N ASP A 74 -14.92 3.15 10.35
CA ASP A 74 -15.14 4.59 10.17
C ASP A 74 -14.75 5.09 8.77
N LEU A 75 -14.09 4.26 7.96
CA LEU A 75 -13.75 4.56 6.57
C LEU A 75 -14.97 4.49 5.64
N ALA A 76 -16.05 3.85 6.05
CA ALA A 76 -17.26 3.74 5.23
C ALA A 76 -17.78 5.13 4.82
N GLY A 77 -17.98 5.32 3.52
CA GLY A 77 -18.41 6.58 2.90
C GLY A 77 -17.34 7.68 2.86
N LYS A 78 -16.11 7.44 3.33
CA LYS A 78 -15.02 8.40 3.32
C LYS A 78 -14.23 8.38 2.01
N LYS A 79 -13.54 9.47 1.70
CA LYS A 79 -12.56 9.54 0.62
C LYS A 79 -11.24 8.95 1.10
N VAL A 80 -10.88 7.79 0.58
CA VAL A 80 -9.72 7.04 1.08
C VAL A 80 -8.75 6.79 -0.05
N SER A 81 -7.50 7.23 0.13
CA SER A 81 -6.42 6.82 -0.77
C SER A 81 -6.03 5.37 -0.48
N ILE A 82 -6.12 4.52 -1.50
CA ILE A 82 -5.81 3.08 -1.40
C ILE A 82 -4.56 2.72 -2.21
N GLY A 83 -3.67 3.67 -2.44
CA GLY A 83 -2.44 3.45 -3.23
C GLY A 83 -2.64 3.56 -4.73
N ALA A 84 -1.54 3.69 -5.46
CA ALA A 84 -1.56 3.81 -6.91
C ALA A 84 -1.98 2.47 -7.56
N ALA A 85 -2.64 2.55 -8.71
CA ALA A 85 -2.95 1.36 -9.51
C ALA A 85 -1.67 0.58 -9.84
N GLY A 86 -1.68 -0.74 -9.65
CA GLY A 86 -0.51 -1.61 -9.83
C GLY A 86 0.49 -1.63 -8.66
N SER A 87 0.24 -0.87 -7.58
CA SER A 87 1.02 -0.98 -6.34
C SER A 87 0.53 -2.13 -5.46
N GLY A 88 1.41 -2.71 -4.64
CA GLY A 88 0.97 -3.69 -3.63
C GLY A 88 0.13 -3.06 -2.53
N VAL A 89 0.31 -1.74 -2.26
CA VAL A 89 -0.54 -0.95 -1.36
C VAL A 89 -2.03 -1.14 -1.66
N TYR A 90 -2.42 -1.15 -2.95
CA TYR A 90 -3.81 -1.38 -3.34
C TYR A 90 -4.34 -2.70 -2.81
N PHE A 91 -3.61 -3.80 -3.04
CA PHE A 91 -4.04 -5.10 -2.56
C PHE A 91 -3.98 -5.23 -1.04
N ASN A 92 -3.00 -4.60 -0.38
CA ASN A 92 -2.98 -4.55 1.08
C ASN A 92 -4.19 -3.79 1.63
N ALA A 93 -4.59 -2.69 0.99
CA ALA A 93 -5.78 -1.94 1.36
C ALA A 93 -7.07 -2.76 1.16
N ILE A 94 -7.21 -3.45 0.02
CA ILE A 94 -8.37 -4.32 -0.24
C ILE A 94 -8.43 -5.48 0.76
N ASP A 95 -7.31 -6.12 1.07
CA ASP A 95 -7.25 -7.20 2.06
C ASP A 95 -7.68 -6.69 3.44
N VAL A 96 -7.15 -5.54 3.88
CA VAL A 96 -7.54 -4.93 5.16
C VAL A 96 -9.00 -4.54 5.18
N LEU A 97 -9.53 -3.87 4.15
CA LEU A 97 -10.96 -3.52 4.10
C LEU A 97 -11.83 -4.77 4.19
N SER A 98 -11.49 -5.82 3.44
CA SER A 98 -12.23 -7.08 3.40
C SER A 98 -12.23 -7.79 4.74
N ALA A 99 -11.12 -7.73 5.49
CA ALA A 99 -11.05 -8.30 6.83
C ALA A 99 -12.01 -7.62 7.81
N TYR A 100 -12.39 -6.36 7.58
CA TYR A 100 -13.36 -5.61 8.37
C TYR A 100 -14.74 -5.53 7.69
N ASP A 101 -15.05 -6.49 6.81
CA ASP A 101 -16.30 -6.59 6.07
C ASP A 101 -16.65 -5.35 5.20
N LEU A 102 -15.65 -4.54 4.85
CA LEU A 102 -15.78 -3.43 3.91
C LEU A 102 -15.28 -3.82 2.52
N LYS A 103 -15.93 -3.25 1.50
CA LYS A 103 -15.53 -3.34 0.09
C LYS A 103 -14.99 -2.00 -0.38
N GLU A 104 -14.24 -2.03 -1.47
CA GLU A 104 -13.82 -0.81 -2.17
C GLU A 104 -15.02 0.08 -2.54
N SER A 105 -16.18 -0.51 -2.86
CA SER A 105 -17.41 0.21 -3.15
C SER A 105 -18.03 0.94 -1.95
N ASP A 106 -17.63 0.58 -0.74
CA ASP A 106 -18.13 1.19 0.50
C ASP A 106 -17.36 2.47 0.85
N ILE A 107 -16.30 2.80 0.09
CA ILE A 107 -15.51 4.02 0.22
C ILE A 107 -15.54 4.82 -1.09
N SER A 108 -15.18 6.11 -1.02
CA SER A 108 -14.82 6.90 -2.19
C SER A 108 -13.32 6.73 -2.47
N ALA A 109 -12.97 5.64 -3.15
CA ALA A 109 -11.58 5.29 -3.42
C ALA A 109 -10.83 6.35 -4.25
N VAL A 110 -9.60 6.63 -3.86
CA VAL A 110 -8.64 7.48 -4.56
C VAL A 110 -7.37 6.69 -4.79
N TYR A 111 -6.81 6.74 -6.01
CA TYR A 111 -5.61 5.98 -6.37
C TYR A 111 -4.42 6.93 -6.51
N GLN A 112 -3.58 6.98 -5.50
CA GLN A 112 -2.50 7.96 -5.40
C GLN A 112 -1.21 7.32 -4.90
N SER A 113 -0.07 7.92 -5.28
CA SER A 113 1.21 7.56 -4.68
C SER A 113 1.22 7.92 -3.18
N PHE A 114 2.20 7.41 -2.46
CA PHE A 114 2.41 7.77 -1.06
C PHE A 114 2.54 9.30 -0.86
N GLY A 115 3.37 9.95 -1.68
CA GLY A 115 3.61 11.40 -1.59
C GLY A 115 2.36 12.21 -1.89
N ASP A 116 1.61 11.85 -2.94
CA ASP A 116 0.38 12.55 -3.32
C ASP A 116 -0.73 12.37 -2.26
N SER A 117 -0.77 11.21 -1.61
CA SER A 117 -1.70 10.94 -0.51
C SER A 117 -1.40 11.80 0.71
N ALA A 118 -0.12 11.97 1.07
CA ALA A 118 0.28 12.82 2.18
C ALA A 118 -0.10 14.31 1.94
N GLU A 119 0.14 14.84 0.73
CA GLU A 119 -0.28 16.20 0.40
C GLU A 119 -1.82 16.32 0.32
N SER A 120 -2.51 15.30 -0.17
CA SER A 120 -3.98 15.30 -0.22
C SER A 120 -4.63 15.27 1.17
N LEU A 121 -4.03 14.57 2.14
CA LEU A 121 -4.44 14.60 3.55
C LEU A 121 -4.26 15.99 4.15
N LYS A 122 -3.10 16.62 3.90
CA LYS A 122 -2.77 17.97 4.35
C LYS A 122 -3.74 19.02 3.80
N ASP A 123 -4.12 18.88 2.53
CA ASP A 123 -5.07 19.77 1.85
C ASP A 123 -6.54 19.46 2.16
N GLY A 124 -6.84 18.40 2.93
CA GLY A 124 -8.21 17.95 3.22
C GLY A 124 -8.97 17.44 2.00
N LYS A 125 -8.26 16.98 0.96
CA LYS A 125 -8.85 16.41 -0.27
C LYS A 125 -9.31 14.96 -0.08
N ILE A 126 -8.66 14.24 0.83
CA ILE A 126 -9.00 12.89 1.27
C ILE A 126 -9.11 12.84 2.79
N ASP A 127 -9.89 11.89 3.30
CA ASP A 127 -10.16 11.72 4.72
C ASP A 127 -9.18 10.75 5.38
N ALA A 128 -8.68 9.76 4.62
CA ALA A 128 -7.69 8.79 5.09
C ALA A 128 -6.81 8.28 3.93
N ALA A 129 -5.66 7.70 4.25
CA ALA A 129 -4.79 7.07 3.28
C ALA A 129 -4.15 5.79 3.82
N PHE A 130 -4.16 4.73 3.00
CA PHE A 130 -3.34 3.55 3.21
C PHE A 130 -1.92 3.83 2.75
N ILE A 131 -0.97 3.61 3.65
CA ILE A 131 0.46 3.77 3.45
C ILE A 131 1.14 2.46 3.81
N VAL A 132 1.92 1.90 2.88
CA VAL A 132 2.75 0.72 3.14
C VAL A 132 4.19 1.14 2.92
N ALA A 133 4.93 1.26 4.02
CA ALA A 133 6.31 1.73 4.03
C ALA A 133 6.99 1.32 5.35
N GLY A 134 8.32 1.38 5.39
CA GLY A 134 9.06 1.23 6.64
C GLY A 134 8.73 2.35 7.64
N ALA A 135 8.56 1.99 8.91
CA ALA A 135 8.40 2.93 10.01
C ALA A 135 9.76 3.27 10.68
N PRO A 136 10.00 4.53 11.09
CA PRO A 136 9.14 5.71 10.91
C PRO A 136 9.12 6.19 9.46
N THR A 137 7.94 6.57 8.97
CA THR A 137 7.76 7.00 7.58
C THR A 137 7.85 8.52 7.48
N THR A 138 8.84 9.05 6.75
CA THR A 138 9.16 10.49 6.73
C THR A 138 7.98 11.38 6.34
N ALA A 139 7.20 11.04 5.32
CA ALA A 139 6.08 11.92 4.94
C ALA A 139 4.97 11.96 6.01
N ILE A 140 4.86 10.93 6.86
CA ILE A 140 3.93 10.94 8.00
C ILE A 140 4.48 11.79 9.14
N THR A 141 5.78 11.71 9.42
CA THR A 141 6.41 12.59 10.40
C THR A 141 6.33 14.05 9.96
N ASP A 142 6.49 14.33 8.67
CA ASP A 142 6.36 15.68 8.10
C ASP A 142 4.92 16.18 8.18
N LEU A 143 3.94 15.34 7.84
CA LEU A 143 2.52 15.66 8.00
C LEU A 143 2.18 16.01 9.46
N ALA A 144 2.76 15.27 10.42
CA ALA A 144 2.59 15.52 11.85
C ALA A 144 3.25 16.82 12.34
N THR A 145 4.19 17.39 11.59
CA THR A 145 4.71 18.75 11.88
C THR A 145 3.76 19.86 11.45
N ALA A 146 2.89 19.59 10.47
CA ALA A 146 1.94 20.56 9.92
C ALA A 146 0.58 20.55 10.66
N GLY A 147 0.26 19.50 11.40
CA GLY A 147 -1.01 19.36 12.11
C GLY A 147 -1.14 18.04 12.85
N SER A 148 -2.33 17.79 13.40
CA SER A 148 -2.63 16.51 14.07
C SER A 148 -2.79 15.39 13.06
N VAL A 149 -2.10 14.28 13.33
CA VAL A 149 -2.16 13.05 12.52
C VAL A 149 -2.50 11.90 13.45
N TYR A 150 -3.41 11.05 12.99
CA TYR A 150 -3.88 9.88 13.70
C TYR A 150 -3.64 8.63 12.85
N LEU A 151 -3.35 7.53 13.53
CA LEU A 151 -3.38 6.21 12.95
C LEU A 151 -4.72 5.55 13.28
N VAL A 152 -5.41 5.06 12.25
CA VAL A 152 -6.61 4.26 12.42
C VAL A 152 -6.20 2.91 12.99
N SER A 153 -6.87 2.49 14.05
CA SER A 153 -6.52 1.28 14.79
C SER A 153 -6.92 0.02 14.03
N LEU A 154 -6.05 -0.98 14.08
CA LEU A 154 -6.32 -2.34 13.66
C LEU A 154 -6.33 -3.22 14.91
N ASP A 155 -7.40 -3.97 15.16
CA ASP A 155 -7.45 -4.90 16.29
C ASP A 155 -6.80 -6.25 15.97
N ASP A 156 -6.31 -6.90 17.03
CA ASP A 156 -5.54 -8.14 16.93
C ASP A 156 -6.30 -9.28 16.23
N SER A 157 -7.64 -9.33 16.36
CA SER A 157 -8.43 -10.43 15.83
C SER A 157 -8.52 -10.39 14.30
N HIS A 158 -8.73 -9.21 13.72
CA HIS A 158 -8.71 -9.03 12.27
C HIS A 158 -7.28 -9.10 11.71
N VAL A 159 -6.28 -8.57 12.42
CA VAL A 159 -4.87 -8.69 12.01
C VAL A 159 -4.44 -10.16 11.97
N GLN A 160 -4.79 -10.97 12.96
CA GLN A 160 -4.46 -12.39 12.96
C GLN A 160 -5.16 -13.15 11.83
N SER A 161 -6.38 -12.77 11.50
CA SER A 161 -7.14 -13.34 10.37
C SER A 161 -6.48 -13.01 9.03
N LEU A 162 -6.03 -11.76 8.84
CA LEU A 162 -5.27 -11.31 7.67
C LEU A 162 -3.97 -12.11 7.50
N LEU A 163 -3.16 -12.20 8.55
CA LEU A 163 -1.88 -12.92 8.52
C LEU A 163 -2.05 -14.42 8.21
N SER A 164 -3.20 -15.00 8.57
CA SER A 164 -3.50 -16.40 8.28
C SER A 164 -3.93 -16.62 6.82
N ALA A 165 -4.58 -15.64 6.20
CA ALA A 165 -5.02 -15.70 4.80
C ALA A 165 -3.92 -15.28 3.81
N SER A 166 -3.00 -14.41 4.23
CA SER A 166 -1.95 -13.81 3.41
C SER A 166 -0.59 -13.92 4.12
N PRO A 167 0.13 -15.06 4.01
CA PRO A 167 1.31 -15.36 4.81
C PRO A 167 2.63 -14.77 4.27
N TYR A 168 2.56 -13.69 3.49
CA TYR A 168 3.68 -13.09 2.75
C TYR A 168 4.04 -11.68 3.21
#